data_AF-A0A3S9SIN6-F1
#
_entry.id   AF-A0A3S9SIN6-F1
#
_cell.length_a   1.000
_cell.length_b   1.000
_cell.length_c   1.000
_cell.angle_alpha   90.00
_cell.angle_beta   90.00
_cell.angle_gamma   90.00
#
_symmetry.space_group_name_H-M   'P 1'
#
loop_
_entity.id
_entity.type
_entity.pdbx_description
1 polymer ?
#
loop_
_entity_poly.entity_id
_entity_poly.type
_entity_poly.pdbx_seq_one_letter_code
_entity_poly.pdbx_strand_id
1 'polypeptide(L)'
;MTPLPRRQTLCRIVFSTVLLTAGSLALADSPNCDMRQLALSSSQQEQLRQVRAEYRQRMDNLVVQSRNLRQYTTQASNLVLSGPVFDENMARHYVNEKYTTQMQREVENLRAQHALLQILTPQQRQEWRRHCLYQ
;
A
#
# COMPACT_ATOMS: atom_id res chain seq x y z
N MET A 1 -29.82 47.09 42.10
CA MET A 1 -28.49 47.43 41.52
C MET A 1 -28.14 46.39 40.47
N THR A 2 -28.22 46.76 39.21
CA THR A 2 -27.70 46.03 38.03
C THR A 2 -26.17 46.17 37.96
N PRO A 3 -25.45 45.22 37.34
CA PRO A 3 -24.98 45.50 35.99
C PRO A 3 -25.18 44.38 34.96
N LEU A 4 -25.24 44.83 33.71
CA LEU A 4 -25.47 44.18 32.43
C LEU A 4 -24.25 43.37 31.90
N PRO A 5 -24.42 42.58 30.82
CA PRO A 5 -23.63 41.40 30.49
C PRO A 5 -22.46 41.72 29.55
N ARG A 6 -21.40 40.90 29.63
CA ARG A 6 -20.31 40.95 28.66
C ARG A 6 -20.60 40.03 27.48
N ARG A 7 -21.21 40.60 26.44
CA ARG A 7 -21.16 40.06 25.07
C ARG A 7 -19.71 39.95 24.63
N GLN A 8 -19.29 38.77 24.19
CA GLN A 8 -18.20 38.63 23.23
C GLN A 8 -18.74 37.87 22.02
N THR A 9 -19.13 38.67 21.03
CA THR A 9 -19.32 38.27 19.64
C THR A 9 -17.93 37.99 19.06
N LEU A 10 -17.64 36.75 18.66
CA LEU A 10 -16.59 36.51 17.68
C LEU A 10 -17.09 35.57 16.59
N CYS A 11 -17.07 36.17 15.40
CA CYS A 11 -17.36 35.66 14.08
C CYS A 11 -16.75 34.29 13.78
N ARG A 12 -17.54 33.53 12.99
CA ARG A 12 -17.16 32.78 11.78
C ARG A 12 -15.76 32.16 11.78
N ILE A 13 -15.70 30.82 11.76
CA ILE A 13 -15.17 30.11 10.58
C ILE A 13 -15.97 28.81 10.39
N VAL A 14 -16.82 28.78 9.37
CA VAL A 14 -17.31 27.53 8.79
C VAL A 14 -16.15 26.99 7.95
N PHE A 15 -15.35 26.10 8.53
CA PHE A 15 -14.44 25.29 7.74
C PHE A 15 -15.26 24.22 7.02
N SER A 16 -15.81 24.58 5.86
CA SER A 16 -16.15 23.58 4.85
C SER A 16 -14.83 23.00 4.34
N THR A 17 -14.27 22.06 5.08
CA THR A 17 -13.28 21.14 4.53
C THR A 17 -14.02 20.24 3.56
N VAL A 18 -14.07 20.65 2.30
CA VAL A 18 -14.19 19.70 1.19
C VAL A 18 -12.94 18.83 1.29
N LEU A 19 -13.07 17.71 2.01
CA LEU A 19 -12.15 16.60 1.90
C LEU A 19 -12.33 16.08 0.48
N LEU A 20 -11.65 16.71 -0.47
CA LEU A 20 -11.19 16.04 -1.67
C LEU A 20 -10.28 14.93 -1.15
N THR A 21 -10.88 13.77 -0.89
CA THR A 21 -10.17 12.51 -0.79
C THR A 21 -9.55 12.29 -2.17
N ALA A 22 -8.41 12.93 -2.41
CA ALA A 22 -7.44 12.46 -3.36
C ALA A 22 -7.07 11.07 -2.85
N GLY A 23 -7.78 10.06 -3.34
CA GLY A 23 -7.37 8.69 -3.19
C GLY A 23 -5.99 8.62 -3.79
N SER A 24 -4.97 8.61 -2.94
CA SER A 24 -3.62 8.21 -3.30
C SER A 24 -3.74 6.76 -3.74
N LEU A 25 -3.94 6.57 -5.04
CA LEU A 25 -4.15 5.26 -5.65
C LEU A 25 -2.81 4.54 -5.68
N ALA A 26 -2.49 3.89 -4.58
CA ALA A 26 -1.35 3.00 -4.39
C ALA A 26 -1.49 1.76 -5.30
N LEU A 27 -1.17 1.94 -6.59
CA LEU A 27 -0.92 0.84 -7.51
C LEU A 27 0.53 0.79 -8.00
N ALA A 28 1.32 1.77 -7.59
CA ALA A 28 2.74 1.84 -7.86
C ALA A 28 3.38 2.28 -6.55
N ASP A 29 3.82 1.34 -5.73
CA ASP A 29 4.76 1.61 -4.64
C ASP A 29 6.17 1.83 -5.23
N SER A 30 6.25 2.74 -6.20
CA SER A 30 7.44 3.54 -6.45
C SER A 30 7.02 4.97 -6.17
N PRO A 31 7.61 5.65 -5.17
CA PRO A 31 7.19 6.97 -4.70
C PRO A 31 7.18 8.08 -5.77
N ASN A 32 7.62 7.80 -7.01
CA ASN A 32 7.80 8.80 -8.06
C ASN A 32 7.03 8.56 -9.37
N CYS A 33 6.12 7.59 -9.45
CA CYS A 33 5.36 7.37 -10.69
C CYS A 33 4.10 8.25 -10.79
N ASP A 34 4.21 9.44 -11.41
CA ASP A 34 3.04 10.28 -11.69
C ASP A 34 2.23 9.75 -12.89
N MET A 35 1.24 8.91 -12.59
CA MET A 35 0.34 8.28 -13.58
C MET A 35 -0.46 9.30 -14.43
N ARG A 36 -0.54 10.57 -14.03
CA ARG A 36 -1.23 11.62 -14.81
C ARG A 36 -0.51 11.90 -16.13
N GLN A 37 0.79 11.66 -16.20
CA GLN A 37 1.62 11.89 -17.39
C GLN A 37 1.30 10.91 -18.53
N LEU A 38 0.65 9.78 -18.24
CA LEU A 38 0.30 8.78 -19.25
C LEU A 38 -0.93 9.14 -20.08
N ALA A 39 -1.67 10.20 -19.73
CA ALA A 39 -2.87 10.65 -20.44
C ALA A 39 -3.84 9.49 -20.77
N LEU A 40 -4.21 8.70 -19.75
CA LEU A 40 -5.05 7.52 -19.92
C LEU A 40 -6.43 7.89 -20.46
N SER A 41 -6.93 7.12 -21.44
CA SER A 41 -8.31 7.24 -21.92
C SER A 41 -9.32 6.86 -20.83
N SER A 42 -10.59 7.21 -21.01
CA SER A 42 -11.66 6.81 -20.07
C SER A 42 -11.76 5.30 -19.89
N SER A 43 -11.61 4.53 -20.97
CA SER A 43 -11.61 3.06 -20.90
C SER A 43 -10.42 2.51 -20.13
N GLN A 44 -9.21 3.05 -20.36
CA GLN A 44 -8.01 2.67 -19.63
C GLN A 44 -8.10 3.03 -18.15
N GLN A 45 -8.69 4.17 -17.81
CA GLN A 45 -8.93 4.58 -16.42
C GLN A 45 -9.85 3.61 -15.70
N GLU A 46 -10.89 3.12 -16.35
CA GLU A 46 -11.81 2.13 -15.77
C GLU A 46 -11.12 0.78 -15.55
N GLN A 47 -10.40 0.28 -16.56
CA GLN A 47 -9.60 -0.94 -16.41
C GLN A 47 -8.58 -0.80 -15.27
N LEU A 48 -7.95 0.37 -15.13
CA LEU A 48 -7.01 0.63 -14.06
C LEU A 48 -7.69 0.65 -12.67
N ARG A 49 -8.93 1.13 -12.57
CA ARG A 49 -9.71 1.04 -11.31
C ARG A 49 -9.97 -0.41 -10.92
N GLN A 50 -10.28 -1.26 -11.90
CA GLN A 50 -10.44 -2.69 -11.63
C GLN A 50 -9.15 -3.32 -11.10
N VAL A 51 -8.01 -3.07 -11.76
CA VAL A 51 -6.70 -3.54 -11.28
C VAL A 51 -6.39 -3.03 -9.87
N ARG A 52 -6.75 -1.78 -9.54
CA ARG A 52 -6.61 -1.19 -8.19
C ARG A 52 -7.40 -1.94 -7.15
N ALA A 53 -8.66 -2.24 -7.47
CA ALA A 53 -9.56 -2.93 -6.56
C ALA A 53 -9.08 -4.37 -6.28
N GLU A 54 -8.70 -5.09 -7.33
CA GLU A 54 -8.18 -6.46 -7.21
C GLU A 54 -6.88 -6.52 -6.41
N TYR A 55 -5.94 -5.61 -6.70
CA TYR A 55 -4.69 -5.51 -5.95
C TYR A 55 -4.96 -5.22 -4.47
N ARG A 56 -5.80 -4.22 -4.16
CA ARG A 56 -6.15 -3.88 -2.78
C ARG A 56 -6.72 -5.08 -2.03
N GLN A 57 -7.68 -5.77 -2.64
CA GLN A 57 -8.28 -6.96 -2.04
C GLN A 57 -7.23 -8.05 -1.72
N ARG A 58 -6.30 -8.30 -2.64
CA ARG A 58 -5.22 -9.29 -2.42
C ARG A 58 -4.27 -8.85 -1.31
N MET A 59 -3.91 -7.57 -1.26
CA MET A 59 -3.06 -7.03 -0.21
C MET A 59 -3.72 -7.06 1.16
N ASP A 60 -5.01 -6.74 1.24
CA ASP A 60 -5.79 -6.83 2.49
C ASP A 60 -5.80 -8.27 3.02
N ASN A 61 -5.96 -9.27 2.14
CA ASN A 61 -5.86 -10.68 2.52
C ASN A 61 -4.48 -11.05 3.06
N LEU A 62 -3.40 -10.55 2.44
CA LEU A 62 -2.03 -10.77 2.93
C LEU A 62 -1.79 -10.08 4.28
N VAL A 63 -2.38 -8.92 4.53
CA VAL A 63 -2.30 -8.25 5.84
C VAL A 63 -2.95 -9.12 6.91
N VAL A 64 -4.13 -9.70 6.65
CA VAL A 64 -4.77 -10.62 7.59
C VAL A 64 -3.90 -11.85 7.86
N GLN A 65 -3.33 -12.47 6.82
CA GLN A 65 -2.42 -13.61 6.97
C GLN A 65 -1.15 -13.24 7.78
N SER A 66 -0.60 -12.05 7.55
CA SER A 66 0.61 -11.58 8.24
C SER A 66 0.44 -11.45 9.76
N ARG A 67 -0.77 -11.11 10.22
CA ARG A 67 -1.05 -10.94 11.66
C ARG A 67 -0.92 -12.27 12.40
N ASN A 68 -1.48 -13.33 11.83
CA ASN A 68 -1.37 -14.69 12.39
C ASN A 68 0.08 -15.17 12.38
N LEU A 69 0.80 -14.90 11.29
CA LEU A 69 2.18 -15.31 11.12
C LEU A 69 3.15 -14.59 12.08
N ARG A 70 2.87 -13.32 12.44
CA ARG A 70 3.69 -12.54 13.37
C ARG A 70 3.74 -13.16 14.76
N GLN A 71 2.62 -13.72 15.23
CA GLN A 71 2.57 -14.39 16.54
C GLN A 71 3.41 -15.66 16.53
N TYR A 72 3.30 -16.48 15.48
CA TYR A 72 4.11 -17.69 15.31
C TYR A 72 5.60 -17.38 15.22
N THR A 73 5.99 -16.43 14.35
CA THR A 73 7.40 -16.07 14.13
C THR A 73 8.09 -15.51 15.38
N THR A 74 7.36 -14.75 16.21
CA THR A 74 7.89 -14.26 17.50
C THR A 74 8.19 -15.40 18.48
N GLN A 75 7.33 -16.42 18.53
CA GLN A 75 7.55 -17.60 19.38
C GLN A 75 8.71 -18.44 18.83
N ALA A 76 8.73 -18.70 17.52
CA ALA A 76 9.76 -19.49 16.88
C ALA A 76 11.16 -18.87 17.02
N SER A 77 11.29 -17.54 16.88
CA SER A 77 12.58 -16.88 17.08
C SER A 77 13.09 -17.01 18.51
N ASN A 78 12.19 -16.91 19.50
CA ASN A 78 12.57 -17.05 20.91
C ASN A 78 13.07 -18.46 21.20
N LEU A 79 12.43 -19.50 20.64
CA LEU A 79 12.85 -20.89 20.82
C LEU A 79 14.26 -21.14 20.26
N VAL A 80 14.59 -20.59 19.08
CA VAL A 80 15.95 -20.67 18.50
C VAL A 80 16.98 -20.00 19.40
N LEU A 81 16.64 -18.85 19.99
CA LEU A 81 17.57 -18.05 20.78
C LEU A 81 17.73 -18.55 22.23
N SER A 82 16.70 -19.18 22.80
CA SER A 82 16.72 -19.67 24.19
C SER A 82 17.24 -21.09 24.34
N GLY A 83 17.50 -21.78 23.22
CA GLY A 83 17.99 -23.16 23.23
C GLY A 83 19.41 -23.27 23.81
N PRO A 84 19.75 -24.39 24.48
CA PRO A 84 21.10 -24.63 25.00
C PRO A 84 22.13 -24.84 23.88
N VAL A 85 21.68 -25.22 22.68
CA VAL A 85 22.47 -25.39 21.45
C VAL A 85 21.69 -24.79 20.28
N PHE A 86 22.39 -24.25 19.28
CA PHE A 86 21.77 -23.68 18.09
C PHE A 86 21.15 -24.77 17.20
N ASP A 87 19.83 -24.67 16.97
CA ASP A 87 19.10 -25.52 16.03
C ASP A 87 18.98 -24.81 14.66
N GLU A 88 19.82 -25.22 13.72
CA GLU A 88 19.84 -24.66 12.37
C GLU A 88 18.54 -24.93 11.59
N ASN A 89 17.88 -26.07 11.80
CA ASN A 89 16.65 -26.41 11.10
C ASN A 89 15.51 -25.51 11.55
N MET A 90 15.38 -25.28 12.85
CA MET A 90 14.38 -24.36 13.39
C MET A 90 14.66 -22.91 12.96
N ALA A 91 15.92 -22.49 12.91
CA ALA A 91 16.31 -21.17 12.41
C ALA A 91 15.91 -20.98 10.93
N ARG A 92 16.18 -21.98 10.08
CA ARG A 92 15.77 -21.97 8.66
C ARG A 92 14.26 -21.89 8.50
N HIS A 93 13.51 -22.67 9.28
CA HIS A 93 12.05 -22.64 9.26
C HIS A 93 11.51 -21.25 9.66
N TYR A 94 12.01 -20.66 10.75
CA TYR A 94 11.64 -19.31 11.16
C TYR A 94 11.91 -18.27 10.07
N VAL A 95 13.09 -18.31 9.45
CA VAL A 95 13.47 -17.38 8.38
C VAL A 95 12.54 -17.52 7.18
N ASN A 96 12.26 -18.75 6.74
CA ASN A 96 11.36 -19.01 5.62
C ASN A 96 9.98 -18.42 5.88
N GLU A 97 9.36 -18.76 7.01
CA GLU A 97 8.05 -18.23 7.39
C GLU A 97 8.06 -16.70 7.43
N LYS A 98 9.06 -16.10 8.10
CA LYS A 98 9.19 -14.65 8.22
C LYS A 98 9.15 -13.93 6.86
N TYR A 99 9.77 -14.49 5.83
CA TYR A 99 9.84 -13.87 4.50
C TYR A 99 8.71 -14.29 3.56
N THR A 100 7.96 -15.36 3.83
CA THR A 100 6.86 -15.85 2.98
C THR A 100 5.88 -14.74 2.61
N THR A 101 5.38 -13.97 3.59
CA THR A 101 4.41 -12.90 3.28
C THR A 101 5.04 -11.74 2.49
N GLN A 102 6.31 -11.39 2.75
CA GLN A 102 6.98 -10.35 1.95
C GLN A 102 7.12 -10.80 0.50
N MET A 103 7.56 -12.04 0.26
CA MET A 103 7.67 -12.59 -1.09
C MET A 103 6.32 -12.56 -1.81
N GLN A 104 5.23 -12.93 -1.14
CA GLN A 104 3.89 -12.85 -1.71
C GLN A 104 3.50 -11.42 -2.07
N ARG A 105 3.79 -10.43 -1.22
CA ARG A 105 3.54 -9.00 -1.54
C ARG A 105 4.30 -8.57 -2.78
N GLU A 106 5.56 -8.94 -2.92
CA GLU A 106 6.35 -8.61 -4.14
C GLU A 106 5.75 -9.24 -5.40
N VAL A 107 5.26 -10.48 -5.30
CA VAL A 107 4.57 -11.13 -6.42
C VAL A 107 3.27 -10.40 -6.78
N GLU A 108 2.48 -9.98 -5.79
CA GLU A 108 1.27 -9.18 -6.04
C GLU A 108 1.58 -7.82 -6.66
N ASN A 109 2.65 -7.15 -6.21
CA ASN A 109 3.14 -5.91 -6.80
C ASN A 109 3.48 -6.10 -8.28
N LEU A 110 4.28 -7.12 -8.60
CA LEU A 110 4.67 -7.42 -9.98
C LEU A 110 3.45 -7.77 -10.84
N ARG A 111 2.49 -8.53 -10.31
CA ARG A 111 1.24 -8.85 -11.01
C ARG A 111 0.44 -7.60 -11.35
N ALA A 112 0.29 -6.68 -10.40
CA ALA A 112 -0.46 -5.45 -10.61
C ALA A 112 0.24 -4.52 -11.62
N GLN A 113 1.57 -4.40 -11.53
CA GLN A 113 2.37 -3.66 -12.51
C GLN A 113 2.26 -4.26 -13.92
N HIS A 114 2.34 -5.59 -14.04
CA HIS A 114 2.13 -6.27 -15.31
C HIS A 114 0.73 -5.99 -15.88
N ALA A 115 -0.32 -6.10 -15.07
CA ALA A 115 -1.68 -5.83 -15.50
C ALA A 115 -1.86 -4.38 -15.99
N LEU A 116 -1.27 -3.41 -15.29
CA LEU A 116 -1.22 -2.02 -15.73
C LEU A 116 -0.58 -1.91 -17.13
N LEU A 117 0.58 -2.53 -17.35
CA LEU A 117 1.28 -2.46 -18.64
C LEU A 117 0.48 -3.06 -19.82
N GLN A 118 -0.46 -3.98 -19.56
CA GLN A 118 -1.35 -4.51 -20.59
C GLN A 118 -2.48 -3.55 -20.97
N ILE A 119 -2.82 -2.61 -20.09
CA ILE A 119 -3.81 -1.55 -20.36
C ILE A 119 -3.21 -0.44 -21.22
N LEU A 120 -1.90 -0.19 -21.08
CA LEU A 120 -1.19 0.91 -21.73
C LEU A 120 -0.89 0.62 -23.21
N THR A 121 -0.92 1.68 -24.02
CA THR A 121 -0.39 1.64 -25.39
C THR A 121 1.14 1.48 -25.39
N PRO A 122 1.76 1.07 -26.51
CA PRO A 122 3.22 0.98 -26.60
C PRO A 122 3.95 2.28 -26.22
N GLN A 123 3.40 3.44 -26.61
CA GLN A 123 3.95 4.76 -26.28
C GLN A 123 3.82 5.05 -24.78
N GLN A 124 2.65 4.82 -24.19
CA GLN A 124 2.44 5.00 -22.74
C GLN A 124 3.34 4.07 -21.92
N ARG A 125 3.59 2.84 -22.37
CA ARG A 125 4.56 1.95 -21.70
C ARG A 125 5.97 2.51 -21.70
N GLN A 126 6.40 3.15 -22.80
CA GLN A 126 7.70 3.79 -22.86
C GLN A 126 7.81 4.94 -21.86
N GLU A 127 6.79 5.80 -21.80
CA GLU A 127 6.73 6.88 -20.81
C GLU A 127 6.70 6.35 -19.38
N TRP A 128 5.92 5.30 -19.11
CA TRP A 128 5.89 4.64 -17.81
C TRP A 128 7.27 4.11 -17.41
N ARG A 129 7.99 3.43 -18.31
CA ARG A 129 9.35 2.95 -18.00
C ARG A 129 10.29 4.12 -17.70
N ARG A 130 10.22 5.20 -18.48
CA ARG A 130 11.08 6.38 -18.30
C ARG A 130 10.88 7.05 -16.94
N HIS A 131 9.64 7.09 -16.45
CA HIS A 131 9.29 7.83 -15.23
C HIS A 131 9.20 6.98 -13.97
N CYS A 132 8.97 5.67 -14.11
CA CYS A 132 8.57 4.82 -12.98
C CYS A 132 9.55 3.68 -12.67
N LEU A 133 10.45 3.29 -13.60
CA LEU A 133 11.45 2.23 -13.38
C LEU A 133 12.87 2.74 -13.10
N TYR A 134 13.23 3.92 -13.60
CA TYR A 134 14.60 4.45 -13.54
C TYR A 134 14.65 5.68 -12.64
N GLN A 135 14.50 5.51 -11.32
CA GLN A 135 14.86 6.51 -10.32
C GLN A 135 15.45 5.86 -9.07
#